data_AF-A0A814R8E3-F1
#
_entry.id   AF-A0A814R8E3-F1
#
_cell.length_a   1.000
_cell.length_b   1.000
_cell.length_c   1.000
_cell.angle_alpha   90.00
_cell.angle_beta   90.00
_cell.angle_gamma   90.00
#
_symmetry.space_group_name_H-M   'P 1'
#
loop_
_entity.id
_entity.type
_entity.pdbx_description
1 polymer ?
#
loop_
_entity_poly.entity_id
_entity_poly.type
_entity_poly.pdbx_seq_one_letter_code
_entity_poly.pdbx_strand_id
1 'polypeptide(L)'
;DENITSENAGDIVHLRVERQTLRRLPKSKDILFTIKTYLTPMAEIVKDVDVAKRLASAIRNWPPEVIHYKSAKSYKDPLLKYLDKVTDAKL
;
A
#
# COMPACT_ATOMS: atom_id res chain seq x y z
N ASP A 1 7.64 -16.52 6.09
CA ASP A 1 6.22 -16.87 6.00
C ASP A 1 5.55 -16.76 7.35
N GLU A 2 5.26 -15.54 7.77
CA GLU A 2 4.19 -15.33 8.73
C GLU A 2 2.89 -15.38 7.93
N ASN A 3 1.97 -16.26 8.30
CA ASN A 3 0.67 -16.32 7.67
C ASN A 3 -0.05 -14.98 7.96
N ILE A 4 -0.31 -14.20 6.91
CA ILE A 4 -0.97 -12.89 7.05
C ILE A 4 -2.44 -13.15 7.32
N THR A 5 -2.94 -12.68 8.45
CA THR A 5 -4.33 -12.78 8.87
C THR A 5 -4.92 -11.38 9.06
N SER A 6 -6.23 -11.29 9.26
CA SER A 6 -6.85 -9.98 9.51
C SER A 6 -6.49 -9.37 10.87
N GLU A 7 -5.86 -10.13 11.76
CA GLU A 7 -5.49 -9.73 13.11
C GLU A 7 -4.09 -9.10 13.12
N ASN A 8 -3.18 -9.57 12.24
CA ASN A 8 -1.80 -9.09 12.17
C ASN A 8 -1.49 -8.25 10.91
N ALA A 9 -2.43 -8.14 9.96
CA ALA A 9 -2.22 -7.40 8.72
C ALA A 9 -1.85 -5.93 8.95
N GLY A 10 -2.33 -5.31 10.04
CA GLY A 10 -1.98 -3.94 10.42
C GLY A 10 -0.47 -3.71 10.62
N ASP A 11 0.20 -4.71 11.19
CA ASP A 11 1.61 -4.62 11.59
C ASP A 11 2.55 -5.18 10.52
N ILE A 12 2.11 -6.22 9.80
CA ILE A 12 2.92 -6.90 8.77
C ILE A 12 2.85 -6.16 7.44
N VAL A 13 1.65 -5.75 7.00
CA VAL A 13 1.45 -5.14 5.68
C VAL A 13 1.82 -3.67 5.73
N HIS A 14 2.66 -3.24 4.79
CA HIS A 14 3.09 -1.85 4.65
C HIS A 14 2.63 -1.26 3.31
N LEU A 15 2.15 -0.02 3.33
CA LEU A 15 2.02 0.79 2.13
C LEU A 15 3.40 1.25 1.68
N ARG A 16 3.85 0.77 0.53
CA ARG A 16 5.05 1.26 -0.15
C ARG A 16 4.66 2.34 -1.16
N VAL A 17 5.16 3.56 -0.95
CA VAL A 17 5.00 4.68 -1.89
C VAL A 17 6.37 5.14 -2.37
N GLU A 18 6.50 5.34 -3.67
CA GLU A 18 7.72 5.87 -4.27
C GLU A 18 7.48 7.31 -4.74
N ARG A 19 8.25 8.25 -4.16
CA ARG A 19 8.36 9.60 -4.70
C ARG A 19 9.46 9.59 -5.74
N GLN A 20 9.05 9.56 -6.99
CA GLN A 20 9.93 9.54 -8.14
C GLN A 20 10.15 10.96 -8.67
N THR A 21 11.38 11.34 -8.97
CA THR A 21 11.68 12.65 -9.59
C THR A 21 12.67 12.51 -10.73
N LEU A 22 12.53 13.37 -11.74
CA LEU A 22 13.43 13.49 -12.87
C LEU A 22 14.08 14.86 -12.82
N ARG A 23 15.41 14.92 -12.86
CA ARG A 23 16.16 16.18 -12.84
C ARG A 23 17.26 16.17 -13.89
N ARG A 24 17.27 17.18 -14.76
CA ARG A 24 18.39 17.39 -15.68
C ARG A 24 19.62 17.92 -14.93
N LEU A 25 20.76 17.25 -15.07
CA LEU A 25 22.00 17.68 -14.45
C LEU A 25 22.60 18.88 -15.20
N PRO A 26 23.07 19.93 -14.50
CA PRO A 26 23.43 21.20 -15.14
C PRO A 26 24.67 21.09 -16.04
N LYS A 27 25.62 20.20 -15.70
CA LYS A 27 26.88 20.02 -16.43
C LYS A 27 26.75 18.97 -17.55
N SER A 28 26.51 17.71 -17.19
CA SER A 28 26.46 16.60 -18.16
C SER A 28 25.21 16.58 -19.04
N LYS A 29 24.15 17.28 -18.62
CA LYS A 29 22.83 17.32 -19.27
C LYS A 29 22.04 16.01 -19.20
N ASP A 30 22.55 14.99 -18.53
CA ASP A 30 21.84 13.73 -18.26
C ASP A 30 20.58 13.96 -17.40
N ILE A 31 19.69 12.96 -17.39
CA ILE A 31 18.52 12.93 -16.52
C ILE A 31 18.79 12.03 -15.32
N LEU A 32 18.86 12.63 -14.13
CA LEU A 32 18.88 11.92 -12.86
C LEU A 32 17.45 11.51 -12.51
N PHE A 33 17.20 10.20 -12.44
CA PHE A 33 15.97 9.62 -11.93
C PHE A 33 16.18 9.16 -10.48
N THR A 34 15.48 9.79 -9.54
CA THR A 34 15.57 9.40 -8.12
C THR A 34 14.30 8.69 -7.68
N ILE A 35 14.43 7.63 -6.90
CA ILE A 35 13.32 6.90 -6.30
C ILE A 35 13.46 6.97 -4.78
N LYS A 36 12.68 7.84 -4.12
CA LYS A 36 12.59 7.86 -2.66
C LYS A 36 11.44 6.99 -2.19
N THR A 37 11.75 5.90 -1.49
CA THR A 37 10.76 4.94 -0.98
C THR A 37 10.30 5.33 0.43
N TYR A 38 8.99 5.31 0.66
CA TYR A 38 8.37 5.36 1.98
C TYR A 38 7.67 4.03 2.25
N LEU A 39 7.85 3.50 3.45
CA LEU A 39 7.15 2.33 3.95
C LEU A 39 6.36 2.76 5.18
N THR A 40 5.04 2.62 5.14
CA THR A 40 4.15 2.99 6.25
C THR A 40 3.32 1.78 6.64
N PRO A 41 3.33 1.31 7.90
CA PRO A 41 2.53 0.17 8.32
C PRO A 41 1.03 0.48 8.18
N MET A 42 0.23 -0.54 7.87
CA MET A 42 -1.22 -0.39 7.71
C MET A 42 -1.88 0.18 8.97
N ALA A 43 -1.41 -0.19 10.16
CA ALA A 43 -1.89 0.34 11.44
C ALA A 43 -1.80 1.87 11.54
N GLU A 44 -0.81 2.50 10.91
CA GLU A 44 -0.69 3.97 10.85
C GLU A 44 -1.62 4.58 9.79
N ILE A 45 -1.78 3.91 8.64
CA ILE A 45 -2.65 4.39 7.55
C ILE A 45 -4.11 4.44 8.00
N VAL A 46 -4.59 3.42 8.73
CA VAL A 46 -6.00 3.33 9.14
C VAL A 46 -6.39 4.26 10.29
N LYS A 47 -5.46 5.08 10.79
CA LYS A 47 -5.77 6.19 11.69
C LYS A 47 -6.70 7.20 10.99
N ASP A 48 -6.54 7.37 9.68
CA ASP A 48 -7.47 8.09 8.81
C ASP A 48 -8.46 7.10 8.16
N VAL A 49 -9.74 7.19 8.57
CA VAL A 49 -10.80 6.28 8.13
C VAL A 49 -11.13 6.45 6.66
N ASP A 50 -11.12 7.68 6.14
CA ASP A 50 -11.48 7.95 4.75
C ASP A 50 -10.37 7.45 3.81
N VAL A 51 -9.11 7.58 4.23
CA VAL A 51 -7.98 6.96 3.53
C VAL A 51 -8.11 5.44 3.54
N ALA A 52 -8.45 4.82 4.68
CA ALA A 52 -8.65 3.37 4.76
C ALA A 52 -9.76 2.88 3.83
N LYS A 53 -10.91 3.56 3.79
CA LYS A 53 -12.02 3.25 2.88
C LYS A 53 -11.62 3.34 1.41
N ARG A 54 -10.90 4.41 1.03
CA ARG A 54 -10.40 4.59 -0.34
C ARG A 54 -9.38 3.51 -0.72
N LEU A 55 -8.50 3.15 0.21
CA LEU A 55 -7.52 2.09 -0.01
C LEU A 55 -8.21 0.73 -0.21
N ALA A 56 -9.18 0.39 0.65
CA ALA A 56 -9.96 -0.84 0.51
C ALA A 56 -10.69 -0.91 -0.83
N SER A 57 -11.34 0.18 -1.24
CA SER A 57 -11.99 0.30 -2.54
C SER A 57 -11.00 0.11 -3.71
N ALA A 58 -9.83 0.75 -3.65
CA ALA A 58 -8.81 0.61 -4.69
C ALA A 58 -8.28 -0.83 -4.81
N ILE A 59 -8.03 -1.51 -3.68
CA ILE A 59 -7.51 -2.88 -3.66
C ILE A 59 -8.55 -3.88 -4.17
N ARG A 60 -9.83 -3.70 -3.83
CA ARG A 60 -10.92 -4.53 -4.36
C ARG A 60 -10.96 -4.51 -5.88
N ASN A 61 -10.78 -3.32 -6.45
CA ASN A 61 -10.85 -3.06 -7.89
C ASN A 61 -9.54 -3.36 -8.65
N TRP A 62 -8.49 -3.89 -7.99
CA TRP A 62 -7.31 -4.32 -8.73
C TRP A 62 -7.64 -5.46 -9.70
N PRO A 63 -7.32 -5.30 -10.99
CA PRO A 63 -7.51 -6.36 -11.95
C PRO A 63 -6.50 -7.50 -11.71
N PRO A 64 -6.76 -8.72 -12.22
CA PRO A 64 -5.97 -9.91 -11.89
C PRO A 64 -4.46 -9.77 -12.16
N GLU A 65 -4.09 -9.04 -13.21
CA GLU A 65 -2.70 -8.75 -13.58
C GLU A 65 -2.00 -7.89 -12.54
N VAL A 66 -2.69 -6.92 -11.92
CA VAL A 66 -2.13 -6.08 -10.85
C VAL A 66 -1.96 -6.91 -9.58
N ILE A 67 -2.92 -7.78 -9.26
CA ILE A 67 -2.81 -8.71 -8.12
C ILE A 67 -1.59 -9.62 -8.29
N HIS A 68 -1.38 -10.14 -9.49
CA HIS A 68 -0.22 -10.99 -9.79
C HIS A 68 1.09 -10.20 -9.73
N TYR A 69 1.15 -9.05 -10.41
CA TYR A 69 2.32 -8.18 -10.47
C TYR A 69 2.77 -7.68 -9.09
N LYS A 70 1.82 -7.35 -8.21
CA LYS A 70 2.09 -6.93 -6.83
C LYS A 70 2.22 -8.09 -5.83
N SER A 71 2.25 -9.33 -6.31
CA SER A 71 2.27 -10.55 -5.49
C SER A 71 1.20 -10.55 -4.39
N ALA A 72 0.04 -9.95 -4.66
CA ALA A 72 -0.98 -9.66 -3.66
C ALA A 72 -1.84 -10.86 -3.26
N LYS A 73 -1.72 -11.99 -3.96
CA LYS A 73 -2.50 -13.20 -3.66
C LYS A 73 -2.37 -13.67 -2.20
N SER A 74 -1.22 -13.48 -1.58
CA SER A 74 -0.96 -13.94 -0.21
C SER A 74 -1.49 -13.00 0.88
N TYR A 75 -1.78 -11.74 0.58
CA TYR A 75 -2.16 -10.75 1.60
C TYR A 75 -3.44 -9.97 1.29
N LYS A 76 -3.95 -10.00 0.05
CA LYS A 76 -5.11 -9.19 -0.38
C LYS A 76 -6.34 -9.43 0.50
N ASP A 77 -6.75 -10.68 0.66
CA ASP A 77 -8.00 -10.99 1.38
C ASP A 77 -7.89 -10.74 2.89
N PRO A 78 -6.81 -11.17 3.59
CA PRO A 78 -6.59 -10.79 4.99
C PRO A 78 -6.55 -9.28 5.21
N LEU A 79 -5.89 -8.54 4.31
CA LEU A 79 -5.80 -7.09 4.37
C LEU A 79 -7.15 -6.42 4.18
N LEU A 80 -7.95 -6.85 3.20
CA LEU A 80 -9.30 -6.30 3.00
C LEU A 80 -10.18 -6.53 4.23
N LYS A 81 -10.15 -7.74 4.80
CA LYS A 81 -10.87 -8.03 6.06
C LYS A 81 -10.42 -7.15 7.22
N TYR A 82 -9.12 -6.87 7.33
CA TYR A 82 -8.59 -5.94 8.33
C TYR A 82 -9.11 -4.51 8.10
N LEU A 83 -9.03 -4.01 6.87
CA LEU A 83 -9.51 -2.67 6.52
C LEU A 83 -11.01 -2.53 6.81
N ASP A 84 -11.82 -3.53 6.47
CA ASP A 84 -13.27 -3.54 6.70
C ASP A 84 -13.59 -3.48 8.20
N LYS A 85 -12.94 -4.30 9.02
CA LYS A 85 -13.09 -4.26 10.49
C LYS A 85 -12.82 -2.86 11.05
N VAL A 86 -11.78 -2.18 10.56
CA VAL A 86 -11.42 -0.85 11.07
C VAL A 86 -12.38 0.23 10.57
N THR A 87 -12.87 0.13 9.33
CA THR A 87 -13.80 1.11 8.78
C THR A 87 -15.22 0.98 9.33
N ASP A 88 -15.65 -0.23 9.68
CA ASP A 88 -16.97 -0.50 10.24
C ASP A 88 -17.02 -0.19 11.74
N ALA A 89 -15.95 -0.46 12.49
CA ALA A 89 -15.88 -0.17 13.93
C ALA A 89 -15.76 1.33 14.28
N LYS A 90 -15.47 2.18 13.28
CA LYS A 90 -15.32 3.63 13.44
C LYS A 90 -16.49 4.43 12.82
N LEU A 91 -17.54 3.74 12.37
CA LEU A 91 -18.86 4.31 12.05
C LEU A 91 -19.72 4.32 13.31
#